data_AF-A0A962S9I0-F1
#
_entry.id   AF-A0A962S9I0-F1
#
_cell.length_a   1.000
_cell.length_b   1.000
_cell.length_c   1.000
_cell.angle_alpha   90.00
_cell.angle_beta   90.00
_cell.angle_gamma   90.00
#
_symmetry.space_group_name_H-M   'P 1'
#
loop_
_entity.id
_entity.type
_entity.pdbx_description
1 polymer ?
#
loop_
_entity_poly.entity_id
_entity_poly.type
_entity_poly.pdbx_seq_one_letter_code
_entity_poly.pdbx_strand_id
1 'polypeptide(L)'
;MNAVAITRASLMVNKIKLQVALPSPATGMLELLIFCSVFLLTGTIGLNSGVSSMILPMLVFSAIMMSSMIVTGVYRPDIAHSIMRLYQRTALGCLIAGAGFAILATLSSSACFDIRFSGLVLLFSYFVVSTIRPVIVDTVSTSEGDRRAP
;
A
#
# COMPACT_ATOMS: atom_id res chain seq x y z
N MET A 1 -14.30 -8.24 37.98
CA MET A 1 -14.25 -8.83 36.62
C MET A 1 -13.83 -7.86 35.51
N ASN A 2 -13.60 -6.56 35.78
CA ASN A 2 -13.30 -5.57 34.71
C ASN A 2 -11.81 -5.41 34.39
N ALA A 3 -10.89 -5.74 35.31
CA ALA A 3 -9.45 -5.55 35.08
C ALA A 3 -8.91 -6.45 33.96
N VAL A 4 -9.29 -7.74 33.94
CA VAL A 4 -8.81 -8.73 32.96
C VAL A 4 -9.26 -8.41 31.53
N ALA A 5 -10.46 -7.84 31.36
CA ALA A 5 -10.96 -7.42 30.05
C ALA A 5 -10.17 -6.21 29.52
N ILE A 6 -9.83 -5.25 30.39
CA ILE A 6 -9.03 -4.06 30.04
C ILE A 6 -7.58 -4.47 29.71
N THR A 7 -6.99 -5.42 30.43
CA THR A 7 -5.63 -5.92 30.12
C THR A 7 -5.60 -6.71 28.81
N ARG A 8 -6.64 -7.51 28.51
CA ARG A 8 -6.75 -8.23 27.24
C ARG A 8 -7.00 -7.30 26.05
N ALA A 9 -7.81 -6.26 26.22
CA ALA A 9 -8.00 -5.22 25.22
C ALA A 9 -6.71 -4.43 24.98
N SER A 10 -6.00 -4.05 26.04
CA SER A 10 -4.67 -3.42 25.95
C SER A 10 -3.64 -4.31 25.24
N LEU A 11 -3.59 -5.61 25.57
CA LEU A 11 -2.72 -6.58 24.89
C LEU A 11 -3.08 -6.82 23.43
N MET A 12 -4.37 -6.83 23.07
CA MET A 12 -4.82 -6.91 21.67
C MET A 12 -4.48 -5.63 20.91
N VAL A 13 -4.68 -4.45 21.49
CA VAL A 13 -4.31 -3.17 20.87
C VAL A 13 -2.80 -3.05 20.73
N ASN A 14 -2.02 -3.51 21.70
CA ASN A 14 -0.56 -3.56 21.59
C ASN A 14 -0.11 -4.59 20.55
N LYS A 15 -0.78 -5.74 20.43
CA LYS A 15 -0.54 -6.68 19.33
C LYS A 15 -0.91 -6.04 17.99
N ILE A 16 -2.03 -5.33 17.86
CA ILE A 16 -2.41 -4.63 16.62
C ILE A 16 -1.38 -3.54 16.27
N LYS A 17 -0.90 -2.77 17.26
CA LYS A 17 0.19 -1.79 17.06
C LYS A 17 1.52 -2.43 16.67
N LEU A 18 1.89 -3.57 17.26
CA LEU A 18 3.07 -4.36 16.87
C LEU A 18 2.89 -5.07 15.52
N GLN A 19 1.64 -5.23 15.07
CA GLN A 19 1.28 -5.92 13.84
C GLN A 19 1.23 -5.01 12.62
N VAL A 20 1.17 -3.69 12.84
CA VAL A 20 1.30 -2.65 11.82
C VAL A 20 2.77 -2.24 11.77
N ALA A 21 3.57 -3.04 11.07
CA ALA A 21 4.95 -2.64 10.78
C ALA A 21 4.90 -1.47 9.79
N LEU A 22 5.46 -0.33 10.19
CA LEU A 22 5.66 0.78 9.27
C LEU A 22 6.80 0.43 8.32
N PRO A 23 6.69 0.76 7.02
CA PRO A 23 7.83 0.68 6.12
C PRO A 23 8.99 1.50 6.64
N SER A 24 10.21 1.11 6.27
CA SER A 24 11.35 2.02 6.39
C SER A 24 11.03 3.33 5.65
N PRO A 25 11.50 4.49 6.14
CA PRO A 25 11.16 5.78 5.53
C PRO A 25 11.58 5.83 4.05
N ALA A 26 12.71 5.22 3.69
CA ALA A 26 13.16 5.13 2.30
C ALA A 26 12.21 4.28 1.43
N THR A 27 11.79 3.11 1.92
CA THR A 27 10.82 2.25 1.22
C THR A 27 9.47 2.94 1.07
N GLY A 28 9.01 3.64 2.12
CA GLY A 28 7.77 4.40 2.09
C GLY A 28 7.80 5.55 1.07
N MET A 29 8.90 6.30 0.99
CA MET A 29 9.05 7.36 -0.02
C MET A 29 9.09 6.80 -1.45
N LEU A 30 9.78 5.67 -1.65
CA LEU A 30 9.89 5.02 -2.95
C LEU A 30 8.52 4.50 -3.42
N GLU A 31 7.78 3.81 -2.55
CA GLU A 31 6.42 3.36 -2.85
C GLU A 31 5.46 4.54 -3.08
N LEU A 32 5.62 5.66 -2.39
CA LEU A 32 4.81 6.87 -2.61
C LEU A 32 5.05 7.44 -4.01
N LEU A 33 6.33 7.55 -4.41
CA LEU A 33 6.74 7.98 -5.74
C LEU A 33 6.20 7.05 -6.83
N ILE A 34 6.20 5.74 -6.59
CA ILE A 34 5.58 4.75 -7.47
C ILE A 34 4.07 5.03 -7.62
N PHE A 35 3.34 5.18 -6.52
CA PHE A 35 1.90 5.43 -6.60
C PHE A 35 1.58 6.75 -7.32
N CYS A 36 2.35 7.80 -7.06
CA CYS A 36 2.21 9.07 -7.77
C CYS A 36 2.49 8.92 -9.28
N SER A 37 3.58 8.25 -9.65
CA SER A 37 3.94 8.07 -11.07
C SER A 37 2.94 7.19 -11.81
N VAL A 38 2.47 6.09 -11.20
CA VAL A 38 1.41 5.24 -11.75
C VAL A 38 0.13 6.03 -11.93
N PHE A 39 -0.29 6.80 -10.92
CA PHE A 39 -1.52 7.59 -10.99
C PHE A 39 -1.46 8.64 -12.10
N LEU A 40 -0.35 9.37 -12.21
CA LEU A 40 -0.16 10.36 -13.27
C LEU A 40 -0.10 9.71 -14.65
N LEU A 41 0.60 8.58 -14.79
CA LEU A 41 0.70 7.87 -16.06
C LEU A 41 -0.66 7.32 -16.52
N THR A 42 -1.40 6.68 -15.62
CA THR A 42 -2.77 6.23 -15.93
C THR A 42 -3.68 7.43 -16.17
N GLY A 43 -3.46 8.56 -15.48
CA GLY A 43 -4.23 9.78 -15.63
C GLY A 43 -4.07 10.43 -17.00
N THR A 44 -2.83 10.59 -17.45
CA THR A 44 -2.53 11.18 -18.77
C THR A 44 -3.04 10.29 -19.90
N ILE A 45 -2.88 8.97 -19.78
CA ILE A 45 -3.34 8.01 -20.79
C ILE A 45 -4.87 7.84 -20.76
N GLY A 46 -5.46 7.77 -19.57
CA GLY A 46 -6.86 7.38 -19.37
C GLY A 46 -7.86 8.53 -19.41
N LEU A 47 -7.50 9.71 -18.90
CA LEU A 47 -8.40 10.86 -18.77
C LEU A 47 -8.03 12.04 -19.67
N ASN A 48 -6.82 12.03 -20.27
CA ASN A 48 -6.28 13.12 -21.08
C ASN A 48 -6.45 14.52 -20.44
N SER A 49 -6.37 14.57 -19.11
CA SER A 49 -6.55 15.77 -18.32
C SER A 49 -5.21 16.35 -17.88
N GLY A 50 -5.15 17.65 -17.63
CA GLY A 50 -3.95 18.32 -17.17
C GLY A 50 -3.47 17.83 -15.80
N VAL A 51 -2.14 17.74 -15.62
CA VAL A 51 -1.51 17.25 -14.38
C VAL A 51 -1.97 18.05 -13.15
N SER A 52 -2.27 19.34 -13.30
CA SER A 52 -2.69 20.23 -12.21
C SER A 52 -4.02 19.83 -11.58
N SER A 53 -4.99 19.33 -12.35
CA SER A 53 -6.28 18.87 -11.80
C SER A 53 -6.19 17.50 -11.13
N MET A 54 -5.08 16.80 -11.33
CA MET A 54 -4.85 15.43 -10.83
C MET A 54 -4.08 15.37 -9.52
N ILE A 55 -3.50 16.48 -9.05
CA ILE A 55 -2.69 16.52 -7.82
C ILE A 55 -3.49 16.09 -6.59
N LEU A 56 -4.69 16.66 -6.41
CA LEU A 56 -5.54 16.35 -5.26
C LEU A 56 -5.97 14.87 -5.26
N PRO A 57 -6.56 14.31 -6.35
CA PRO A 57 -6.93 12.90 -6.35
C PRO A 57 -5.72 11.95 -6.29
N MET A 58 -4.54 12.35 -6.79
CA MET A 58 -3.29 11.59 -6.65
C MET A 58 -2.86 11.47 -5.18
N LEU A 59 -2.93 12.56 -4.40
CA LEU A 59 -2.60 12.54 -2.98
C LEU A 59 -3.57 11.65 -2.19
N VAL A 60 -4.87 11.78 -2.48
CA VAL A 60 -5.89 10.91 -1.88
C VAL A 60 -5.64 9.45 -2.25
N PHE A 61 -5.32 9.18 -3.52
CA PHE A 61 -4.99 7.85 -4.01
C PHE A 61 -3.82 7.22 -3.26
N SER A 62 -2.69 7.92 -3.23
CA SER A 62 -1.46 7.43 -2.60
C SER A 62 -1.65 7.25 -1.09
N ALA A 63 -2.39 8.12 -0.41
CA ALA A 63 -2.70 7.97 1.01
C ALA A 63 -3.54 6.72 1.29
N ILE A 64 -4.56 6.44 0.48
CA ILE A 64 -5.42 5.25 0.63
C ILE A 64 -4.63 3.98 0.37
N MET A 65 -3.86 3.95 -0.72
CA MET A 65 -3.00 2.81 -1.06
C MET A 65 -1.97 2.54 0.04
N MET A 66 -1.31 3.58 0.56
CA MET A 66 -0.38 3.42 1.67
C MET A 66 -1.07 2.90 2.91
N SER A 67 -2.20 3.49 3.30
CA SER A 67 -2.96 3.04 4.46
C SER A 67 -3.43 1.60 4.33
N SER A 68 -3.87 1.17 3.14
CA SER A 68 -4.33 -0.20 2.92
C SER A 68 -3.19 -1.21 3.00
N MET A 69 -2.01 -0.89 2.47
CA MET A 69 -0.81 -1.73 2.55
C MET A 69 -0.30 -1.86 4.00
N ILE A 70 -0.40 -0.76 4.77
CA ILE A 70 -0.09 -0.73 6.21
C ILE A 70 -1.06 -1.63 6.99
N VAL A 71 -2.36 -1.46 6.79
CA VAL A 71 -3.41 -2.21 7.51
C VAL A 71 -3.36 -3.70 7.17
N THR A 72 -3.06 -4.06 5.93
CA THR A 72 -2.96 -5.46 5.50
C THR A 72 -1.70 -6.16 6.00
N GLY A 73 -0.73 -5.40 6.53
CA GLY A 73 0.51 -5.93 7.10
C GLY A 73 1.49 -6.40 6.03
N VAL A 74 1.43 -5.84 4.82
CA VAL A 74 2.35 -6.19 3.71
C VAL A 74 3.81 -5.96 4.11
N TYR A 75 4.06 -4.99 4.99
CA TYR A 75 5.39 -4.64 5.49
C TYR A 75 5.94 -5.56 6.59
N ARG A 76 5.24 -6.65 6.96
CA ARG A 76 5.77 -7.55 7.99
C ARG A 76 6.94 -8.40 7.46
N PRO A 77 8.00 -8.58 8.27
CA PRO A 77 9.14 -9.41 7.89
C PRO A 77 8.72 -10.88 7.64
N ASP A 78 7.77 -11.41 8.41
CA ASP A 78 7.23 -12.77 8.22
C ASP A 78 6.52 -13.00 6.87
N ILE A 79 6.07 -11.90 6.23
CA ILE A 79 5.38 -11.90 4.95
C ILE A 79 6.36 -11.59 3.82
N ALA A 80 7.32 -10.70 4.05
CA ALA A 80 8.34 -10.30 3.11
C ALA A 80 9.17 -11.48 2.58
N HIS A 81 9.51 -12.45 3.43
CA HIS A 81 10.31 -13.62 3.04
C HIS A 81 9.56 -14.69 2.22
N SER A 82 8.25 -14.55 2.02
CA SER A 82 7.48 -15.46 1.19
C SER A 82 6.78 -14.69 0.09
N ILE A 83 7.33 -14.79 -1.12
CA ILE A 83 6.80 -14.17 -2.35
C ILE A 83 5.28 -14.39 -2.48
N MET A 84 4.82 -15.63 -2.27
CA MET A 84 3.40 -15.97 -2.35
C MET A 84 2.53 -15.22 -1.34
N ARG A 85 2.99 -15.07 -0.08
CA ARG A 85 2.26 -14.33 0.96
C ARG A 85 2.28 -12.83 0.66
N LEU A 86 3.38 -12.31 0.13
CA LEU A 86 3.52 -10.93 -0.28
C LEU A 86 2.51 -10.58 -1.38
N TYR A 87 2.36 -11.43 -2.41
CA TYR A 87 1.33 -11.26 -3.44
C TYR A 87 -0.08 -11.27 -2.86
N GLN A 88 -0.41 -12.25 -2.02
CA GLN A 88 -1.75 -12.35 -1.41
C GLN A 88 -2.09 -11.10 -0.57
N ARG A 89 -1.13 -10.60 0.22
CA ARG A 89 -1.34 -9.44 1.08
C ARG A 89 -1.42 -8.14 0.28
N THR A 90 -0.62 -8.02 -0.77
CA THR A 90 -0.69 -6.88 -1.71
C THR A 90 -2.03 -6.87 -2.46
N ALA A 91 -2.52 -8.04 -2.89
CA ALA A 91 -3.83 -8.17 -3.51
C ALA A 91 -4.96 -7.75 -2.56
N LEU A 92 -4.87 -8.16 -1.29
CA LEU A 92 -5.82 -7.76 -0.25
C LEU A 92 -5.75 -6.24 0.01
N GLY A 93 -4.55 -5.65 0.03
CA GLY A 93 -4.34 -4.21 0.14
C GLY A 93 -4.96 -3.43 -1.02
N CYS A 94 -4.84 -3.95 -2.24
CA CYS A 94 -5.48 -3.39 -3.43
C CYS A 94 -7.01 -3.52 -3.38
N LEU A 95 -7.54 -4.65 -2.90
CA LEU A 95 -9.00 -4.80 -2.72
C LEU A 95 -9.56 -3.79 -1.71
N ILE A 96 -8.88 -3.60 -0.57
CA ILE A 96 -9.27 -2.60 0.43
C ILE A 96 -9.18 -1.19 -0.14
N ALA A 97 -8.10 -0.88 -0.87
CA ALA A 97 -7.97 0.41 -1.53
C ALA A 97 -9.06 0.63 -2.58
N GLY A 98 -9.45 -0.42 -3.32
CA GLY A 98 -10.56 -0.38 -4.27
C GLY A 98 -11.90 -0.09 -3.59
N ALA A 99 -12.17 -0.72 -2.44
CA ALA A 99 -13.36 -0.40 -1.65
C ALA A 99 -13.33 1.06 -1.15
N GLY A 100 -12.17 1.53 -0.68
CA GLY A 100 -11.98 2.94 -0.31
C GLY A 100 -12.22 3.91 -1.48
N PHE A 101 -11.74 3.55 -2.66
CA PHE A 101 -11.97 4.31 -3.89
C PHE A 101 -13.43 4.34 -4.31
N ALA A 102 -14.13 3.21 -4.22
CA ALA A 102 -15.56 3.15 -4.54
C ALA A 102 -16.38 4.07 -3.62
N ILE A 103 -16.03 4.13 -2.33
CA ILE A 103 -16.66 5.05 -1.37
C ILE A 103 -16.33 6.51 -1.70
N LEU A 104 -15.10 6.82 -2.07
CA LEU A 104 -14.73 8.16 -2.50
C LEU A 104 -15.38 8.57 -3.82
N ALA A 105 -15.59 7.62 -4.73
CA ALA A 105 -16.29 7.86 -5.98
C ALA A 105 -17.76 8.25 -5.76
N THR A 106 -18.43 7.67 -4.74
CA THR A 106 -19.81 8.07 -4.41
C THR A 106 -19.89 9.41 -3.70
N LEU A 107 -18.83 9.81 -2.98
CA LEU A 107 -18.75 11.08 -2.25
C LEU A 107 -18.25 12.25 -3.11
N SER A 108 -17.49 11.97 -4.17
CA SER A 108 -16.78 12.96 -4.96
C SER A 108 -17.12 12.85 -6.44
N SER A 109 -17.78 13.87 -6.99
CA SER A 109 -18.17 13.98 -8.41
C SER A 109 -17.00 14.32 -9.35
N SER A 110 -15.78 13.86 -9.05
CA SER A 110 -14.61 14.12 -9.89
C SER A 110 -14.43 13.01 -10.93
N ALA A 111 -14.13 13.39 -12.18
CA ALA A 111 -13.85 12.46 -13.27
C ALA A 111 -12.67 11.51 -12.98
N CYS A 112 -11.81 11.85 -12.03
CA CYS A 112 -10.73 11.00 -11.54
C CYS A 112 -11.21 9.81 -10.69
N PHE A 113 -12.50 9.69 -10.40
CA PHE A 113 -13.09 8.55 -9.67
C PHE A 113 -14.00 7.68 -10.55
N ASP A 114 -13.94 7.83 -11.89
CA ASP A 114 -14.63 6.90 -12.78
C ASP A 114 -14.15 5.46 -12.55
N ILE A 115 -15.06 4.50 -12.65
CA ILE A 115 -14.82 3.09 -12.33
C ILE A 115 -13.77 2.46 -13.26
N ARG A 116 -13.73 2.94 -14.52
CA ARG A 116 -12.75 2.50 -15.52
C ARG A 116 -11.34 2.96 -15.14
N PHE A 117 -11.22 4.23 -14.78
CA PHE A 117 -9.95 4.83 -14.39
C PHE A 117 -9.42 4.24 -13.08
N SER A 118 -10.27 4.16 -12.05
CA SER A 118 -9.91 3.59 -10.75
C SER A 118 -9.55 2.10 -10.85
N GLY A 119 -10.25 1.33 -11.69
CA GLY A 119 -9.87 -0.05 -12.00
C GLY A 119 -8.48 -0.17 -12.63
N LEU A 120 -8.17 0.65 -13.63
CA LEU A 120 -6.85 0.67 -14.29
C LEU A 120 -5.74 1.06 -13.32
N VAL A 121 -5.93 2.13 -12.54
CA VAL A 121 -4.88 2.63 -11.64
C VAL A 121 -4.59 1.65 -10.50
N LEU A 122 -5.62 0.95 -9.99
CA LEU A 122 -5.47 -0.11 -8.99
C LEU A 122 -4.74 -1.33 -9.56
N LEU A 123 -5.08 -1.73 -10.79
CA LEU A 123 -4.42 -2.86 -11.45
C LEU A 123 -2.94 -2.57 -11.71
N PHE A 124 -2.62 -1.40 -12.26
CA PHE A 124 -1.24 -0.98 -12.48
C PHE A 124 -0.48 -0.87 -11.15
N SER A 125 -1.10 -0.29 -10.13
CA SER A 125 -0.47 -0.15 -8.82
C SER A 125 -0.21 -1.52 -8.18
N TYR A 126 -1.14 -2.46 -8.29
CA TYR A 126 -0.94 -3.84 -7.86
C TYR A 126 0.27 -4.46 -8.56
N PHE A 127 0.34 -4.34 -9.89
CA PHE A 127 1.41 -4.92 -10.69
C PHE A 127 2.77 -4.34 -10.29
N VAL A 128 2.89 -3.01 -10.29
CA VAL A 128 4.16 -2.33 -9.99
C VAL A 128 4.64 -2.61 -8.58
N VAL A 129 3.75 -2.55 -7.58
CA VAL A 129 4.11 -2.87 -6.18
C VAL A 129 4.53 -4.33 -6.05
N SER A 130 3.82 -5.24 -6.72
CA SER A 130 4.15 -6.67 -6.63
C SER A 130 5.45 -7.03 -7.34
N THR A 131 5.89 -6.24 -8.33
CA THR A 131 7.21 -6.40 -8.97
C THR A 131 8.33 -5.77 -8.15
N ILE A 132 8.11 -4.59 -7.57
CA ILE A 132 9.18 -3.83 -6.91
C ILE A 132 9.44 -4.32 -5.47
N ARG A 133 8.41 -4.74 -4.73
CA ARG A 133 8.58 -5.17 -3.33
C ARG A 133 9.54 -6.35 -3.16
N PRO A 134 9.45 -7.45 -3.95
CA PRO A 134 10.42 -8.55 -3.85
C PRO A 134 11.86 -8.05 -4.01
N VAL A 135 12.11 -7.15 -4.97
CA VAL A 135 13.43 -6.55 -5.21
C VAL A 135 13.92 -5.76 -3.98
N ILE A 136 13.04 -4.95 -3.37
CA ILE A 136 13.39 -4.19 -2.17
C ILE A 136 13.72 -5.14 -1.01
N VAL A 137 12.93 -6.19 -0.80
CA VAL A 137 13.15 -7.16 0.29
C VAL A 137 14.48 -7.90 0.11
N ASP A 138 14.79 -8.36 -1.11
CA ASP A 138 16.03 -9.08 -1.40
C ASP A 138 17.27 -8.21 -1.21
N THR A 139 17.19 -6.91 -1.54
CA THR A 139 18.31 -5.97 -1.28
C THR A 139 18.58 -5.78 0.21
N VAL A 140 17.55 -5.87 1.06
CA VAL A 140 17.71 -5.74 2.51
C VAL A 140 18.26 -7.03 3.13
N SER A 141 17.81 -8.21 2.70
CA SER A 141 18.32 -9.49 3.23
C SER A 141 19.78 -9.75 2.89
N THR A 142 20.24 -9.29 1.72
CA THR A 142 21.64 -9.44 1.30
C THR A 142 22.58 -8.58 2.17
N SER A 143 22.06 -7.49 2.77
CA SER A 143 22.87 -6.58 3.60
C SER A 143 23.12 -7.07 5.04
N GLU A 144 22.32 -8.00 5.58
CA GLU A 144 22.49 -8.49 6.96
C GLU A 144 23.21 -9.86 7.05
N GLY A 145 23.28 -10.63 5.96
CA GLY A 145 23.86 -11.98 5.95
C GLY A 145 25.35 -12.07 5.61
N ASP A 146 25.91 -11.11 4.89
CA ASP A 146 27.26 -11.27 4.29
C ASP A 146 28.42 -10.87 5.23
N ARG A 147 28.11 -10.42 6.46
CA ARG A 147 29.11 -10.14 7.51
C ARG A 147 29.32 -11.31 8.49
N ARG A 148 28.70 -12.46 8.24
CA ARG A 148 28.86 -13.68 9.05
C ARG A 148 29.03 -14.92 8.17
N ALA A 149 30.04 -14.91 7.30
CA ALA A 149 30.68 -16.14 6.87
C ALA A 149 32.00 -16.29 7.66
N PRO A 150 32.30 -17.48 8.22
CA PRO A 150 33.46 -17.73 9.06
C PRO A 150 34.80 -17.59 8.34
#